data_AF-A0AA35RCJ1-F1
#
_entry.id   AF-A0AA35RCJ1-F1
#
_cell.length_a   1.000
_cell.length_b   1.000
_cell.length_c   1.000
_cell.angle_alpha   90.00
_cell.angle_beta   90.00
_cell.angle_gamma   90.00
#
_symmetry.space_group_name_H-M   'P 1'
#
loop_
_entity.id
_entity.type
_entity.pdbx_description
1 polymer ?
#
loop_
_entity_poly.entity_id
_entity_poly.type
_entity_poly.pdbx_seq_one_letter_code
_entity_poly.pdbx_strand_id
1 'polypeptide(L)'
;MMVSGSSLETAYTIDTSSIKFGPGVTREVGYEMRRLDARRVMVVTDPRMASSEAVAITLESLRDEAIDAVLFDRVSVEPTDVSFKEAIAFATEGAFDGFVAVGGGSSIDTAKAANLYVTYPADFLAYVNAPIGEGRPVPGPLKPLIAIPTTSGTGSETTGVAIFDLLELEAKTGIAHRALRPVMGIVDPLHSRTLPSQVVACSGFDVLCHGLESYTALPFHRA
;
A
#
# COMPACT_ATOMS: atom_id res chain seq x y z
N MET A 1 -38.83 -36.90 3.55
CA MET A 1 -38.26 -36.28 2.35
C MET A 1 -36.99 -35.56 2.79
N MET A 2 -35.84 -36.20 2.62
CA MET A 2 -34.55 -35.68 3.08
C MET A 2 -34.09 -34.57 2.13
N VAL A 3 -33.90 -33.36 2.65
CA VAL A 3 -33.21 -32.30 1.91
C VAL A 3 -31.71 -32.59 2.02
N SER A 4 -31.12 -33.14 0.96
CA SER A 4 -29.66 -33.22 0.82
C SER A 4 -29.13 -31.82 0.56
N GLY A 5 -28.87 -31.05 1.61
CA GLY A 5 -28.28 -29.72 1.50
C GLY A 5 -26.78 -29.83 1.21
N SER A 6 -26.33 -29.43 0.02
CA SER A 6 -24.91 -29.14 -0.15
C SER A 6 -24.56 -27.95 0.75
N SER A 7 -23.72 -28.17 1.76
CA SER A 7 -23.25 -27.17 2.71
C SER A 7 -22.19 -26.24 2.11
N LEU A 8 -22.33 -25.87 0.84
CA LEU A 8 -21.39 -24.99 0.16
C LEU A 8 -21.90 -23.56 0.28
N GLU A 9 -21.09 -22.67 0.85
CA GLU A 9 -21.35 -21.24 0.74
C GLU A 9 -21.42 -20.87 -0.74
N THR A 10 -22.53 -20.25 -1.15
CA THR A 10 -22.80 -19.87 -2.55
C THR A 10 -22.50 -18.40 -2.83
N ALA A 11 -22.03 -17.65 -1.83
CA ALA A 11 -21.81 -16.21 -1.93
C ALA A 11 -20.53 -15.83 -1.18
N TYR A 12 -19.66 -15.08 -1.85
CA TYR A 12 -18.47 -14.47 -1.27
C TYR A 12 -18.26 -13.10 -1.90
N THR A 13 -17.68 -12.18 -1.14
CA THR A 13 -17.36 -10.83 -1.63
C THR A 13 -15.90 -10.79 -2.06
N ILE A 14 -15.66 -10.40 -3.31
CA ILE A 14 -14.35 -9.94 -3.75
C ILE A 14 -14.34 -8.42 -3.64
N ASP A 15 -13.46 -7.90 -2.81
CA ASP A 15 -13.28 -6.47 -2.61
C ASP A 15 -11.83 -6.12 -2.95
N THR A 16 -11.65 -5.14 -3.84
CA THR A 16 -10.34 -4.72 -4.37
C THR A 16 -10.28 -3.21 -4.43
N SER A 17 -9.07 -2.65 -4.50
CA SER A 17 -8.89 -1.24 -4.82
C SER A 17 -9.49 -0.96 -6.19
N SER A 18 -9.99 0.27 -6.40
CA SER A 18 -10.21 0.74 -7.76
C SER A 18 -8.86 0.80 -8.48
N ILE A 19 -8.80 0.36 -9.74
CA ILE A 19 -7.57 0.40 -10.54
C ILE A 19 -7.76 1.33 -11.73
N LYS A 20 -6.86 2.30 -11.86
CA LYS A 20 -6.67 3.06 -13.08
C LYS A 20 -5.40 2.58 -13.75
N PHE A 21 -5.53 2.10 -14.98
CA PHE A 21 -4.43 1.52 -15.73
C PHE A 21 -4.31 2.23 -17.08
N GLY A 22 -3.10 2.60 -17.46
CA GLY A 22 -2.83 3.11 -18.80
C GLY A 22 -1.55 3.93 -18.88
N PRO A 23 -0.90 4.04 -20.05
CA PRO A 23 0.30 4.87 -20.19
C PRO A 23 0.01 6.33 -19.84
N GLY A 24 0.78 6.90 -18.90
CA GLY A 24 0.66 8.30 -18.48
C GLY A 24 -0.44 8.58 -17.45
N VAL A 25 -1.15 7.55 -16.97
CA VAL A 25 -2.29 7.69 -16.05
C VAL A 25 -1.91 8.29 -14.69
N THR A 26 -0.62 8.30 -14.35
CA THR A 26 -0.10 8.99 -13.15
C THR A 26 -0.51 10.46 -13.08
N ARG A 27 -0.69 11.11 -14.24
CA ARG A 27 -1.13 12.51 -14.32
C ARG A 27 -2.52 12.76 -13.75
N GLU A 28 -3.31 11.72 -13.51
CA GLU A 28 -4.64 11.84 -12.91
C GLU A 28 -4.63 11.85 -11.37
N VAL A 29 -3.48 11.62 -10.72
CA VAL A 29 -3.41 11.50 -9.25
C VAL A 29 -3.89 12.76 -8.54
N GLY A 30 -3.55 13.95 -9.05
CA GLY A 30 -4.04 15.23 -8.51
C GLY A 30 -5.56 15.32 -8.54
N TYR A 31 -6.16 15.01 -9.69
CA TYR A 31 -7.62 15.04 -9.87
C TYR A 31 -8.32 14.07 -8.90
N GLU A 32 -7.77 12.86 -8.73
CA GLU A 32 -8.32 11.86 -7.81
C GLU A 32 -8.17 12.28 -6.34
N MET A 33 -7.00 12.81 -5.94
CA MET A 33 -6.83 13.31 -4.57
C MET A 33 -7.76 14.49 -4.28
N ARG A 34 -7.99 15.38 -5.25
CA ARG A 34 -8.96 16.48 -5.11
C ARG A 34 -10.39 15.95 -4.95
N ARG A 35 -10.79 14.92 -5.71
CA ARG A 35 -12.10 14.26 -5.59
C ARG A 35 -12.30 13.59 -4.23
N LEU A 36 -11.21 13.20 -3.58
CA LEU A 36 -11.20 12.63 -2.23
C LEU A 36 -11.09 13.73 -1.14
N ASP A 37 -11.29 14.99 -1.51
CA ASP A 37 -11.23 16.17 -0.64
C ASP A 37 -9.88 16.41 0.05
N ALA A 38 -8.80 15.81 -0.44
CA ALA A 38 -7.46 16.07 0.08
C ALA A 38 -7.01 17.51 -0.26
N ARG A 39 -6.26 18.12 0.65
CA ARG A 39 -5.67 19.46 0.51
C ARG A 39 -4.18 19.48 0.83
N ARG A 40 -3.73 18.62 1.75
CA ARG A 40 -2.32 18.49 2.12
C ARG A 40 -1.92 17.02 2.18
N VAL A 41 -1.11 16.61 1.21
CA VAL A 41 -0.81 15.21 0.94
C VAL A 41 0.64 14.87 1.24
N MET A 42 0.86 13.76 1.94
CA MET A 42 2.18 13.15 2.06
C MET A 42 2.45 12.26 0.84
N VAL A 43 3.48 12.59 0.07
CA VAL A 43 3.97 11.75 -1.02
C VAL A 43 5.11 10.88 -0.49
N VAL A 44 4.96 9.55 -0.54
CA VAL A 44 5.86 8.59 0.10
C VAL A 44 6.64 7.82 -0.95
N THR A 45 7.97 7.87 -0.88
CA THR A 45 8.88 7.20 -1.83
C THR A 45 10.19 6.79 -1.16
N ASP A 46 10.95 5.91 -1.82
CA ASP A 46 12.34 5.62 -1.44
C ASP A 46 13.33 6.64 -2.05
N PRO A 47 14.54 6.77 -1.47
CA PRO A 47 15.53 7.74 -1.93
C PRO A 47 15.97 7.57 -3.39
N ARG A 48 15.93 6.35 -3.93
CA ARG A 48 16.36 6.06 -5.31
C ARG A 48 15.32 6.56 -6.32
N MET A 49 14.06 6.59 -5.90
CA MET A 49 12.92 7.05 -6.69
C MET A 49 12.62 8.55 -6.53
N ALA A 50 13.19 9.22 -5.52
CA ALA A 50 12.91 10.63 -5.22
C ALA A 50 13.11 11.58 -6.42
N SER A 51 14.11 11.31 -7.27
CA SER A 51 14.40 12.08 -8.49
C SER A 51 13.83 11.46 -9.78
N SER A 52 12.95 10.46 -9.65
CA SER A 52 12.33 9.78 -10.80
C SER A 52 11.25 10.61 -11.48
N GLU A 53 10.98 10.30 -12.75
CA GLU A 53 9.87 10.87 -13.50
C GLU A 53 8.50 10.58 -12.83
N ALA A 54 8.33 9.40 -12.23
CA ALA A 54 7.10 9.03 -11.53
C ALA A 54 6.77 9.98 -10.37
N VAL A 55 7.76 10.30 -9.54
CA VAL A 55 7.61 11.24 -8.42
C VAL A 55 7.42 12.66 -8.94
N ALA A 56 8.17 13.07 -9.97
CA ALA A 56 8.03 14.40 -10.57
C ALA A 56 6.61 14.64 -11.15
N ILE A 57 6.08 13.68 -11.93
CA ILE A 57 4.71 13.74 -12.48
C ILE A 57 3.68 13.77 -11.35
N THR A 58 3.88 13.00 -10.29
CA THR A 58 2.97 12.97 -9.13
C THR A 58 2.89 14.34 -8.46
N LEU A 59 4.05 14.94 -8.16
CA LEU A 59 4.12 16.26 -7.53
C LEU A 59 3.57 17.37 -8.44
N GLU A 60 3.85 17.30 -9.75
CA GLU A 60 3.27 18.22 -10.75
C GLU A 60 1.74 18.13 -10.78
N SER A 61 1.19 16.91 -10.89
CA SER A 61 -0.25 16.66 -10.94
C SER A 61 -0.97 17.15 -9.67
N LEU A 62 -0.41 16.91 -8.49
CA LEU A 62 -0.96 17.42 -7.22
C LEU A 62 -0.94 18.96 -7.18
N ARG A 63 0.16 19.57 -7.62
CA ARG A 63 0.29 21.04 -7.67
C ARG A 63 -0.71 21.68 -8.63
N ASP A 64 -0.96 21.07 -9.78
CA ASP A 64 -1.89 21.58 -10.79
C ASP A 64 -3.35 21.62 -10.26
N GLU A 65 -3.67 20.77 -9.28
CA GLU A 65 -4.96 20.78 -8.56
C GLU A 65 -4.91 21.59 -7.24
N ALA A 66 -3.87 22.39 -7.05
CA ALA A 66 -3.63 23.22 -5.86
C ALA A 66 -3.58 22.44 -4.53
N ILE A 67 -3.08 21.20 -4.58
CA ILE A 67 -2.85 20.36 -3.40
C ILE A 67 -1.42 20.59 -2.89
N ASP A 68 -1.29 20.83 -1.60
CA ASP A 68 -0.02 21.00 -0.91
C ASP A 68 0.63 19.62 -0.70
N ALA A 69 1.56 19.26 -1.59
CA ALA A 69 2.24 17.98 -1.56
C ALA A 69 3.61 18.07 -0.87
N VAL A 70 3.83 17.25 0.16
CA VAL A 70 5.11 17.18 0.86
C VAL A 70 5.72 15.80 0.67
N LEU A 71 6.94 15.77 0.16
CA LEU A 71 7.68 14.54 -0.10
C LEU A 71 8.31 13.98 1.17
N PHE A 72 8.09 12.69 1.41
CA PHE A 72 8.86 11.84 2.30
C PHE A 72 9.60 10.80 1.47
N ASP A 73 10.91 10.98 1.35
CA ASP A 73 11.80 10.22 0.48
C ASP A 73 12.74 9.28 1.24
N ARG A 74 12.43 8.98 2.50
CA ARG A 74 13.30 8.23 3.43
C ARG A 74 12.82 6.79 3.66
N VAL A 75 12.00 6.25 2.75
CA VAL A 75 11.57 4.84 2.84
C VAL A 75 12.79 3.92 2.70
N SER A 76 12.91 2.97 3.62
CA SER A 76 13.87 1.87 3.51
C SER A 76 13.34 0.78 2.56
N VAL A 77 14.23 0.22 1.74
CA VAL A 77 13.98 -1.09 1.12
C VAL A 77 13.95 -2.12 2.25
N GLU A 78 12.97 -3.02 2.24
CA GLU A 78 12.60 -3.84 3.41
C GLU A 78 12.35 -2.95 4.64
N PRO A 79 11.14 -2.39 4.78
CA PRO A 79 10.83 -1.48 5.87
C PRO A 79 11.05 -2.16 7.22
N THR A 80 11.54 -1.41 8.19
CA THR A 80 11.70 -1.84 9.58
C THR A 80 10.72 -1.12 10.49
N ASP A 81 10.56 -1.59 11.72
CA ASP A 81 9.78 -0.89 12.74
C ASP A 81 10.28 0.54 12.97
N VAL A 82 11.60 0.76 12.87
CA VAL A 82 12.23 2.09 12.98
C VAL A 82 11.82 2.99 11.80
N SER A 83 11.92 2.49 10.57
CA SER A 83 11.52 3.28 9.39
C SER A 83 10.02 3.60 9.35
N PHE A 84 9.18 2.67 9.84
CA PHE A 84 7.76 2.92 9.98
C PHE A 84 7.51 4.01 11.01
N LYS A 85 8.12 3.92 12.20
CA LYS A 85 7.99 4.95 13.24
C LYS A 85 8.44 6.33 12.75
N GLU A 86 9.49 6.41 11.93
CA GLU A 86 9.93 7.66 11.31
C GLU A 86 8.87 8.25 10.38
N ALA A 87 8.30 7.44 9.48
CA ALA A 87 7.23 7.89 8.58
C ALA A 87 5.96 8.29 9.34
N ILE A 88 5.62 7.58 10.41
CA ILE A 88 4.49 7.90 11.30
C ILE A 88 4.71 9.25 12.00
N ALA A 89 5.91 9.49 12.53
CA ALA A 89 6.26 10.76 13.18
C ALA A 89 6.13 11.92 12.19
N PHE A 90 6.72 11.77 11.00
CA PHE A 90 6.60 12.77 9.93
C PHE A 90 5.15 13.02 9.52
N ALA A 91 4.34 11.96 9.39
CA ALA A 91 2.93 12.09 9.05
C ALA A 91 2.12 12.83 10.13
N THR A 92 2.46 12.58 11.40
CA THR A 92 1.82 13.21 12.55
C THR A 92 2.13 14.71 12.62
N GLU A 93 3.39 15.09 12.44
CA GLU A 93 3.82 16.50 12.43
C GLU A 93 3.28 17.27 11.23
N GLY A 94 3.20 16.62 10.06
CA GLY A 94 2.78 17.25 8.82
C GLY A 94 1.28 17.47 8.67
N ALA A 95 0.46 16.92 9.58
CA ALA A 95 -1.00 17.04 9.61
C ALA A 95 -1.67 16.75 8.26
N PHE A 96 -1.21 15.71 7.56
CA PHE A 96 -1.69 15.34 6.24
C PHE A 96 -3.13 14.81 6.27
N ASP A 97 -3.92 15.19 5.26
CA ASP A 97 -5.29 14.71 5.05
C ASP A 97 -5.40 13.68 3.92
N GLY A 98 -4.29 13.35 3.26
CA GLY A 98 -4.20 12.28 2.27
C GLY A 98 -2.77 11.78 2.06
N PHE A 99 -2.66 10.61 1.43
CA PHE A 99 -1.38 9.95 1.16
C PHE A 99 -1.30 9.51 -0.30
N VAL A 100 -0.13 9.68 -0.90
CA VAL A 100 0.20 9.11 -2.20
C VAL A 100 1.50 8.33 -2.07
N ALA A 101 1.46 7.02 -2.27
CA ALA A 101 2.66 6.20 -2.30
C ALA A 101 3.14 6.05 -3.75
N VAL A 102 4.41 6.32 -4.02
CA VAL A 102 5.05 6.11 -5.33
C VAL A 102 6.25 5.18 -5.12
N GLY A 103 6.25 4.02 -5.76
CA GLY A 103 7.37 3.07 -5.63
C GLY A 103 6.93 1.61 -5.61
N GLY A 104 7.78 0.75 -5.04
CA GLY A 104 7.46 -0.66 -4.80
C GLY A 104 6.65 -0.87 -3.51
N GLY A 105 6.47 -2.15 -3.14
CA GLY A 105 5.72 -2.54 -1.94
C GLY A 105 6.21 -1.88 -0.65
N SER A 106 7.53 -1.67 -0.49
CA SER A 106 8.10 -0.98 0.68
C SER A 106 7.55 0.44 0.88
N SER A 107 7.43 1.23 -0.20
CA SER A 107 6.88 2.60 -0.14
C SER A 107 5.39 2.60 0.17
N ILE A 108 4.65 1.66 -0.44
CA ILE A 108 3.21 1.53 -0.25
C ILE A 108 2.90 1.07 1.18
N ASP A 109 3.62 0.07 1.69
CA ASP A 109 3.44 -0.45 3.05
C ASP A 109 3.81 0.60 4.11
N THR A 110 4.86 1.41 3.86
CA THR A 110 5.21 2.54 4.72
C THR A 110 4.10 3.58 4.76
N ALA A 111 3.50 3.92 3.61
CA ALA A 111 2.37 4.85 3.54
C ALA A 111 1.13 4.32 4.26
N LYS A 112 0.84 3.01 4.15
CA LYS A 112 -0.25 2.35 4.89
C LYS A 112 -0.06 2.46 6.40
N ALA A 113 1.14 2.17 6.89
CA ALA A 113 1.47 2.28 8.31
C ALA A 113 1.36 3.73 8.81
N ALA A 114 1.96 4.68 8.09
CA ALA A 114 1.87 6.10 8.41
C ALA A 114 0.41 6.58 8.50
N ASN A 115 -0.41 6.25 7.51
CA ASN A 115 -1.82 6.61 7.46
C ASN A 115 -2.63 5.99 8.61
N LEU A 116 -2.39 4.71 8.92
CA LEU A 116 -3.04 4.03 10.04
C LEU A 116 -2.77 4.74 11.37
N TYR A 117 -1.49 4.93 11.71
CA TYR A 117 -1.11 5.47 13.02
C TYR A 117 -1.39 6.96 13.18
N VAL A 118 -1.40 7.75 12.10
CA VAL A 118 -1.83 9.16 12.19
C VAL A 118 -3.35 9.31 12.28
N THR A 119 -4.11 8.30 11.86
CA THR A 119 -5.58 8.32 11.92
C THR A 119 -6.09 7.76 13.23
N TYR A 120 -5.48 6.67 13.70
CA TYR A 120 -5.79 6.05 14.99
C TYR A 120 -4.50 5.83 15.79
N PRO A 121 -3.99 6.87 16.49
CA PRO A 121 -2.79 6.77 17.30
C PRO A 121 -2.89 5.67 18.36
N ALA A 122 -1.86 4.85 18.43
CA ALA A 122 -1.72 3.75 19.39
C ALA A 122 -0.24 3.37 19.54
N ASP A 123 0.08 2.53 20.52
CA ASP A 123 1.38 1.89 20.59
C ASP A 123 1.69 1.11 19.29
N PHE A 124 2.94 1.11 18.85
CA PHE A 124 3.32 0.55 17.54
C PHE A 124 3.00 -0.95 17.38
N LEU A 125 2.89 -1.71 18.47
CA LEU A 125 2.52 -3.13 18.40
C LEU A 125 1.01 -3.38 18.49
N ALA A 126 0.20 -2.34 18.69
CA ALA A 126 -1.24 -2.46 18.87
C ALA A 126 -1.93 -3.10 17.65
N TYR A 127 -1.58 -2.67 16.44
CA TYR A 127 -2.18 -3.20 15.20
C TYR A 127 -1.35 -4.30 14.55
N VAL A 128 -0.13 -4.56 15.03
CA VAL A 128 0.74 -5.61 14.50
C VAL A 128 0.10 -6.98 14.77
N ASN A 129 0.14 -7.86 13.77
CA ASN A 129 -0.53 -9.16 13.84
C ASN A 129 -0.04 -10.00 15.04
N ALA A 130 -0.98 -10.68 15.69
CA ALA A 130 -0.66 -11.71 16.67
C ALA A 130 0.09 -12.88 15.99
N PRO A 131 1.02 -13.56 16.68
CA PRO A 131 1.33 -13.47 18.10
C PRO A 131 2.38 -12.41 18.47
N ILE A 132 2.95 -11.68 17.50
CA ILE A 132 4.02 -10.70 17.75
C ILE A 132 3.46 -9.41 18.35
N GLY A 133 2.39 -8.88 17.77
CA GLY A 133 1.66 -7.73 18.30
C GLY A 133 0.33 -8.11 18.93
N GLU A 134 -0.49 -7.11 19.22
CA GLU A 134 -1.81 -7.30 19.84
C GLU A 134 -2.91 -7.65 18.84
N GLY A 135 -2.69 -7.42 17.55
CA GLY A 135 -3.67 -7.68 16.49
C GLY A 135 -4.99 -6.93 16.67
N ARG A 136 -4.96 -5.73 17.27
CA ARG A 136 -6.17 -4.93 17.48
C ARG A 136 -6.83 -4.58 16.14
N PRO A 137 -8.16 -4.64 16.05
CA PRO A 137 -8.86 -4.22 14.84
C PRO A 137 -8.68 -2.71 14.60
N VAL A 138 -8.62 -2.30 13.33
CA VAL A 138 -8.58 -0.87 12.98
C VAL A 138 -9.97 -0.27 13.21
N PRO A 139 -10.11 0.83 14.00
CA PRO A 139 -11.42 1.31 14.45
C PRO A 139 -12.39 1.77 13.35
N GLY A 140 -11.88 2.14 12.17
CA GLY A 140 -12.71 2.69 11.10
C GLY A 140 -11.95 2.97 9.81
N PRO A 141 -12.51 3.78 8.91
CA PRO A 141 -11.83 4.18 7.67
C PRO A 141 -10.58 5.01 7.97
N LEU A 142 -9.60 4.92 7.07
CA LEU A 142 -8.38 5.72 7.08
C LEU A 142 -8.52 6.95 6.19
N LYS A 143 -7.56 7.89 6.26
CA LYS A 143 -7.45 8.97 5.28
C LYS A 143 -7.21 8.37 3.87
N PRO A 144 -7.59 9.06 2.79
CA PRO A 144 -7.39 8.55 1.43
C PRO A 144 -5.91 8.23 1.16
N LEU A 145 -5.66 7.04 0.62
CA LEU A 145 -4.36 6.58 0.15
C LEU A 145 -4.48 6.15 -1.31
N ILE A 146 -3.76 6.81 -2.20
CA ILE A 146 -3.57 6.37 -3.59
C ILE A 146 -2.17 5.75 -3.73
N ALA A 147 -2.07 4.59 -4.36
CA ALA A 147 -0.79 3.91 -4.61
C ALA A 147 -0.46 3.92 -6.11
N ILE A 148 0.75 4.37 -6.45
CA ILE A 148 1.32 4.36 -7.80
C ILE A 148 2.48 3.35 -7.79
N PRO A 149 2.22 2.06 -8.08
CA PRO A 149 3.26 1.05 -8.11
C PRO A 149 4.22 1.31 -9.27
N THR A 150 5.52 1.20 -9.01
CA THR A 150 6.56 1.24 -10.05
C THR A 150 7.20 -0.11 -10.32
N THR A 151 6.85 -1.13 -9.54
CA THR A 151 7.23 -2.53 -9.75
C THR A 151 6.01 -3.40 -10.03
N SER A 152 6.19 -4.47 -10.80
CA SER A 152 5.11 -5.40 -11.18
C SER A 152 5.24 -6.71 -10.41
N GLY A 153 5.18 -6.63 -9.07
CA GLY A 153 5.49 -7.72 -8.13
C GLY A 153 4.43 -7.90 -7.04
N THR A 154 4.60 -7.12 -5.98
CA THR A 154 3.94 -7.32 -4.67
C THR A 154 2.40 -7.21 -4.69
N GLY A 155 1.82 -6.50 -5.65
CA GLY A 155 0.40 -6.15 -5.67
C GLY A 155 -0.06 -5.31 -4.48
N SER A 156 0.87 -4.70 -3.72
CA SER A 156 0.57 -3.96 -2.48
C SER A 156 -0.44 -2.82 -2.68
N GLU A 157 -0.55 -2.26 -3.88
CA GLU A 157 -1.57 -1.28 -4.27
C GLU A 157 -3.02 -1.82 -4.16
N THR A 158 -3.20 -3.14 -4.06
CA THR A 158 -4.49 -3.84 -3.99
C THR A 158 -4.76 -4.56 -2.67
N THR A 159 -3.77 -4.63 -1.77
CA THR A 159 -3.87 -5.41 -0.53
C THR A 159 -4.03 -4.53 0.71
N GLY A 160 -4.70 -5.06 1.72
CA GLY A 160 -4.78 -4.46 3.06
C GLY A 160 -3.65 -4.89 3.99
N VAL A 161 -2.50 -5.28 3.44
CA VAL A 161 -1.35 -5.78 4.21
C VAL A 161 -0.21 -4.77 4.12
N ALA A 162 0.44 -4.50 5.25
CA ALA A 162 1.70 -3.76 5.33
C ALA A 162 2.73 -4.61 6.08
N ILE A 163 3.84 -4.95 5.43
CA ILE A 163 4.87 -5.84 5.96
C ILE A 163 6.12 -5.02 6.34
N PHE A 164 6.77 -5.43 7.45
CA PHE A 164 8.03 -4.86 7.91
C PHE A 164 8.85 -5.89 8.71
N ASP A 165 10.15 -5.63 8.83
CA ASP A 165 11.06 -6.36 9.69
C ASP A 165 11.06 -5.75 11.09
N LEU A 166 10.72 -6.55 12.10
CA LEU A 166 10.82 -6.17 13.50
C LEU A 166 12.23 -6.48 14.00
N LEU A 167 13.06 -5.45 14.13
CA LEU A 167 14.50 -5.61 14.36
C LEU A 167 14.82 -6.33 15.68
N GLU A 168 14.06 -6.07 16.74
CA GLU A 168 14.28 -6.69 18.06
C GLU A 168 14.08 -8.22 18.05
N LEU A 169 13.18 -8.72 17.20
CA LEU A 169 12.87 -10.15 17.10
C LEU A 169 13.48 -10.83 15.88
N GLU A 170 14.21 -10.09 15.04
CA GLU A 170 14.73 -10.56 13.75
C GLU A 170 13.65 -11.26 12.90
N ALA A 171 12.41 -10.77 13.00
CA ALA A 171 11.23 -11.43 12.46
C ALA A 171 10.48 -10.52 11.50
N LYS A 172 10.07 -11.08 10.36
CA LYS A 172 9.18 -10.41 9.40
C LYS A 172 7.74 -10.55 9.87
N THR A 173 7.06 -9.42 10.05
CA THR A 173 5.66 -9.36 10.50
C THR A 173 4.92 -8.26 9.75
N GLY A 174 3.69 -7.97 10.13
CA GLY A 174 2.94 -6.92 9.49
C GLY A 174 1.62 -6.60 10.16
N ILE A 175 0.87 -5.75 9.48
CA ILE A 175 -0.47 -5.31 9.84
C ILE A 175 -1.37 -5.74 8.70
N ALA A 176 -2.40 -6.52 8.99
CA ALA A 176 -3.38 -6.96 7.99
C ALA A 176 -4.78 -6.48 8.37
N HIS A 177 -5.29 -5.50 7.63
CA HIS A 177 -6.69 -5.06 7.77
C HIS A 177 -7.21 -4.42 6.48
N ARG A 178 -8.48 -4.66 6.15
CA ARG A 178 -9.13 -4.14 4.93
C ARG A 178 -8.99 -2.63 4.76
N ALA A 179 -8.99 -1.89 5.87
CA ALA A 179 -8.90 -0.43 5.88
C ALA A 179 -7.54 0.11 5.43
N LEU A 180 -6.48 -0.71 5.44
CA LEU A 180 -5.16 -0.33 4.91
C LEU A 180 -5.10 -0.37 3.38
N ARG A 181 -6.10 -0.99 2.73
CA ARG A 181 -6.10 -1.09 1.28
C ARG A 181 -6.18 0.32 0.68
N PRO A 182 -5.29 0.68 -0.28
CA PRO A 182 -5.41 1.94 -0.99
C PRO A 182 -6.79 2.10 -1.61
N VAL A 183 -7.34 3.31 -1.61
CA VAL A 183 -8.64 3.56 -2.25
C VAL A 183 -8.53 3.42 -3.77
N MET A 184 -7.32 3.66 -4.31
CA MET A 184 -7.01 3.50 -5.72
C MET A 184 -5.56 3.07 -5.95
N GLY A 185 -5.36 2.12 -6.86
CA GLY A 185 -4.08 1.85 -7.50
C GLY A 185 -4.02 2.53 -8.87
N ILE A 186 -3.00 3.34 -9.12
CA ILE A 186 -2.75 4.00 -10.42
C ILE A 186 -1.54 3.32 -11.07
N VAL A 187 -1.83 2.38 -11.97
CA VAL A 187 -0.84 1.52 -12.60
C VAL A 187 -0.45 2.11 -13.96
N ASP A 188 0.67 2.82 -13.97
CA ASP A 188 1.23 3.43 -15.18
C ASP A 188 2.38 2.58 -15.72
N PRO A 189 2.19 1.87 -16.86
CA PRO A 189 3.21 0.98 -17.42
C PRO A 189 4.47 1.73 -17.87
N LEU A 190 4.45 3.07 -17.96
CA LEU A 190 5.65 3.84 -18.29
C LEU A 190 6.71 3.77 -17.18
N HIS A 191 6.30 3.65 -15.91
CA HIS A 191 7.24 3.61 -14.77
C HIS A 191 8.06 2.33 -14.74
N SER A 192 7.51 1.22 -15.26
CA SER A 192 8.21 -0.06 -15.30
C SER A 192 9.27 -0.13 -16.40
N ARG A 193 9.28 0.82 -17.36
CA ARG A 193 10.21 0.81 -18.51
C ARG A 193 11.65 1.12 -18.12
N THR A 194 11.85 1.84 -17.02
CA THR A 194 13.18 2.24 -16.54
C THR A 194 13.71 1.32 -15.45
N LEU A 195 12.99 0.24 -15.12
CA LEU A 195 13.43 -0.70 -14.10
C LEU A 195 14.69 -1.46 -14.55
N PRO A 196 15.65 -1.70 -13.64
CA PRO A 196 16.74 -2.63 -13.90
C PRO A 196 16.19 -4.02 -14.24
N SER A 197 16.83 -4.71 -15.19
CA SER A 197 16.40 -6.04 -15.65
C SER A 197 16.23 -7.06 -14.53
N GLN A 198 17.09 -7.00 -13.51
CA GLN A 198 16.99 -7.87 -12.34
C GLN A 198 15.74 -7.59 -11.51
N VAL A 199 15.34 -6.32 -11.34
CA VAL A 199 14.11 -5.95 -10.63
C VAL A 199 12.89 -6.45 -11.41
N VAL A 200 12.89 -6.34 -12.73
CA VAL A 200 11.83 -6.88 -13.60
C VAL A 200 11.73 -8.40 -13.45
N ALA A 201 12.85 -9.12 -13.50
CA ALA A 201 12.86 -10.57 -13.37
C ALA A 201 12.37 -11.04 -11.99
N CYS A 202 12.86 -10.42 -10.90
CA CYS A 202 12.45 -10.76 -9.54
C CYS A 202 10.98 -10.44 -9.29
N SER A 203 10.50 -9.27 -9.69
CA SER A 203 9.08 -8.90 -9.51
C SER A 203 8.14 -9.73 -10.38
N GLY A 204 8.52 -10.07 -11.62
CA GLY A 204 7.73 -10.99 -12.44
C GLY A 204 7.65 -12.40 -11.84
N PHE A 205 8.75 -12.88 -11.24
CA PHE A 205 8.75 -14.17 -10.53
C PHE A 205 7.87 -14.13 -9.27
N ASP A 206 7.88 -13.02 -8.52
CA ASP A 206 7.01 -12.79 -7.36
C ASP A 206 5.52 -12.91 -7.73
N VAL A 207 5.07 -12.25 -8.81
CA VAL A 207 3.68 -12.39 -9.32
C VAL A 207 3.35 -13.84 -9.68
N LEU A 208 4.28 -14.55 -10.32
CA LEU A 208 4.08 -15.96 -10.66
C LEU A 208 3.91 -16.82 -9.42
N CYS A 209 4.75 -16.62 -8.39
CA CYS A 209 4.63 -17.30 -7.11
C CYS A 209 3.27 -17.04 -6.47
N HIS A 210 2.85 -15.77 -6.37
CA HIS A 210 1.52 -15.43 -5.86
C HIS A 210 0.39 -16.13 -6.63
N GLY A 211 0.50 -16.19 -7.97
CA GLY A 211 -0.47 -16.89 -8.80
C GLY A 211 -0.52 -18.39 -8.54
N LEU A 212 0.64 -19.04 -8.40
CA LEU A 212 0.75 -20.47 -8.11
C LEU A 212 0.26 -20.81 -6.69
N GLU A 213 0.67 -20.03 -5.69
CA GLU A 213 0.22 -20.20 -4.30
C GLU A 213 -1.30 -20.01 -4.19
N SER A 214 -1.85 -18.98 -4.84
CA SER A 214 -3.30 -18.75 -4.87
C SER A 214 -4.05 -19.88 -5.58
N TYR A 215 -3.50 -20.40 -6.68
CA TYR A 215 -4.11 -21.49 -7.43
C TYR A 215 -4.05 -22.84 -6.68
N THR A 216 -3.02 -23.04 -5.87
CA THR A 216 -2.80 -24.27 -5.09
C THR A 216 -3.28 -24.18 -3.65
N ALA A 217 -3.81 -23.02 -3.24
CA ALA A 217 -4.36 -22.80 -1.92
C ALA A 217 -5.44 -23.83 -1.58
N LEU A 218 -5.53 -24.20 -0.29
CA LEU A 218 -6.60 -25.06 0.17
C LEU A 218 -7.93 -24.39 -0.16
N PRO A 219 -8.91 -25.14 -0.72
CA PRO A 219 -10.24 -24.61 -0.90
C PRO A 219 -10.77 -24.07 0.41
N PHE A 220 -11.48 -22.93 0.39
CA PHE A 220 -12.04 -22.31 1.59
C PHE A 220 -12.77 -23.30 2.51
N HIS A 221 -13.48 -24.28 1.93
CA HIS A 221 -14.20 -25.32 2.67
C HIS A 221 -13.31 -26.42 3.30
N ARG A 222 -11.98 -26.31 3.18
CA ARG A 222 -10.97 -27.24 3.73
C ARG A 222 -9.87 -26.55 4.53
N ALA A 223 -9.89 -25.21 4.61
CA ALA A 223 -8.90 -24.39 5.29
C ALA A 223 -9.27 -24.13 6.74
#